data_AF-A0A961JBS5-F1
#
_entry.id   AF-A0A961JBS5-F1
#
_cell.length_a   1.000
_cell.length_b   1.000
_cell.length_c   1.000
_cell.angle_alpha   90.00
_cell.angle_beta   90.00
_cell.angle_gamma   90.00
#
_symmetry.space_group_name_H-M   'P 1'
#
loop_
_entity.id
_entity.type
_entity.pdbx_description
1 polymer ?
#
loop_
_entity_poly.entity_id
_entity_poly.type
_entity_poly.pdbx_seq_one_letter_code
_entity_poly.pdbx_strand_id
1 'polypeptide(L)'
;MEIVNVLVAAAAAWIFGAVWYMALAKPWVEASGIEVDDNGRPKGQSPTPFILSAIAMILVAGMMRHIISEAEIDTLLKGMMVGFGIGLFMISPWIMINNAYGMRPFKLTLIDGGYAVFGCTIIGFVLVLF
;
A
#
# COMPACT_ATOMS: atom_id res chain seq x y z
N MET A 1 15.22 17.70 -6.66
CA MET A 1 14.05 17.73 -5.77
C MET A 1 13.17 16.50 -5.97
N GLU A 2 12.97 16.07 -7.22
CA GLU A 2 12.25 14.83 -7.61
C GLU A 2 12.48 13.58 -6.74
N ILE A 3 13.74 13.22 -6.47
CA ILE A 3 14.06 12.03 -5.65
C ILE A 3 13.55 12.21 -4.21
N VAL A 4 13.63 13.43 -3.66
CA VAL A 4 13.12 13.71 -2.31
C VAL A 4 11.60 13.57 -2.29
N ASN A 5 10.89 14.08 -3.30
CA ASN A 5 9.44 13.93 -3.42
C ASN A 5 9.04 12.44 -3.39
N VAL A 6 9.74 11.59 -4.14
CA VAL A 6 9.52 10.15 -4.17
C VAL A 6 9.74 9.52 -2.79
N LEU A 7 10.83 9.85 -2.10
CA LEU A 7 11.12 9.30 -0.78
C LEU A 7 10.10 9.74 0.27
N VAL A 8 9.65 10.99 0.23
CA VAL A 8 8.62 11.51 1.15
C VAL A 8 7.27 10.83 0.88
N ALA A 9 6.88 10.68 -0.39
CA ALA A 9 5.65 9.98 -0.77
C ALA A 9 5.67 8.51 -0.34
N ALA A 10 6.78 7.81 -0.57
CA ALA A 10 6.99 6.44 -0.13
C ALA A 10 6.92 6.32 1.40
N ALA A 11 7.58 7.20 2.13
CA ALA A 11 7.55 7.21 3.59
C ALA A 11 6.14 7.46 4.14
N ALA A 12 5.39 8.40 3.56
CA ALA A 12 4.01 8.69 3.96
C ALA A 12 3.11 7.47 3.79
N ALA A 13 3.17 6.78 2.64
CA ALA A 13 2.39 5.58 2.40
C ALA A 13 2.85 4.37 3.24
N TRP A 14 4.15 4.24 3.49
CA TRP A 14 4.69 3.18 4.35
C TRP A 14 4.24 3.33 5.81
N ILE A 15 4.30 4.55 6.36
CA ILE A 15 3.77 4.87 7.69
C ILE A 15 2.25 4.62 7.74
N PHE A 16 1.52 5.06 6.71
CA PHE A 16 0.09 4.76 6.59
C PHE A 16 -0.17 3.25 6.61
N GLY A 17 0.63 2.45 5.88
CA GLY A 17 0.53 0.99 5.90
C GLY A 17 0.69 0.42 7.31
N ALA A 18 1.68 0.87 8.07
CA ALA A 18 1.84 0.46 9.46
C ALA A 18 0.58 0.78 10.29
N VAL A 19 0.05 2.00 10.17
CA VAL A 19 -1.18 2.40 10.89
C VAL A 19 -2.39 1.57 10.44
N TRP A 20 -2.54 1.32 9.14
CA TRP A 20 -3.64 0.54 8.56
C TRP A 20 -3.68 -0.88 9.12
N TYR A 21 -2.56 -1.60 9.06
CA TYR A 21 -2.48 -2.97 9.56
C TYR A 21 -2.49 -3.06 11.09
N MET A 22 -2.03 -2.04 11.81
CA MET A 22 -2.23 -1.96 13.27
C MET A 22 -3.71 -1.78 13.62
N ALA A 23 -4.42 -0.89 12.92
CA ALA A 23 -5.84 -0.63 13.16
C ALA A 23 -6.72 -1.86 12.81
N LEU A 24 -6.34 -2.59 11.76
CA LEU A 24 -7.04 -3.79 11.29
C LEU A 24 -6.36 -5.10 11.73
N ALA A 25 -5.53 -5.06 12.78
CA ALA A 25 -4.70 -6.20 13.16
C ALA A 25 -5.53 -7.48 13.40
N LYS A 26 -6.60 -7.39 14.20
CA LYS A 26 -7.48 -8.54 14.51
C LYS A 26 -8.11 -9.17 13.26
N PRO A 27 -8.87 -8.42 12.44
CA PRO A 27 -9.47 -8.99 11.24
C PRO A 27 -8.44 -9.43 10.19
N TRP A 28 -7.25 -8.81 10.15
CA TRP A 28 -6.17 -9.21 9.26
C TRP A 28 -5.51 -10.52 9.70
N VAL A 29 -5.21 -10.70 11.00
CA VAL A 29 -4.67 -11.97 11.54
C VAL A 29 -5.63 -13.13 11.24
N GLU A 30 -6.92 -12.93 11.53
CA GLU A 30 -7.96 -13.92 11.26
C GLU A 30 -8.01 -14.29 9.76
N ALA A 31 -8.00 -13.29 8.88
CA ALA A 31 -8.12 -13.51 7.44
C ALA A 31 -6.83 -14.07 6.80
N SER A 32 -5.67 -13.68 7.33
CA SER A 32 -4.35 -14.13 6.85
C SER A 32 -4.00 -15.54 7.32
N GLY A 33 -4.67 -16.05 8.36
CA GLY A 33 -4.47 -17.40 8.87
C GLY A 33 -3.05 -17.66 9.38
N ILE A 34 -2.30 -16.60 9.71
CA ILE A 34 -0.95 -16.72 10.27
C ILE A 34 -1.02 -17.20 11.72
N GLU A 35 -0.02 -17.97 12.13
CA GLU A 35 0.08 -18.40 13.52
C GLU A 35 0.34 -17.22 14.46
N VAL A 36 -0.32 -17.24 15.61
CA VAL A 36 -0.15 -16.24 16.66
C VAL A 36 0.28 -16.87 17.98
N ASP A 37 0.92 -16.06 18.82
CA ASP A 37 1.26 -16.38 20.20
C ASP A 37 0.03 -16.22 21.13
N ASP A 38 0.23 -16.52 22.41
CA ASP A 38 -0.83 -16.42 23.43
C ASP A 38 -1.37 -15.00 23.62
N ASN A 39 -0.64 -13.99 23.13
CA ASN A 39 -1.03 -12.58 23.16
C ASN A 39 -1.69 -12.13 21.84
N GLY A 40 -1.93 -13.05 20.91
CA GLY A 40 -2.53 -12.77 19.60
C GLY A 40 -1.57 -12.06 18.63
N ARG A 41 -0.26 -12.09 18.88
CA ARG A 41 0.75 -11.49 18.00
C ARG A 41 1.27 -12.54 17.01
N PRO A 42 1.56 -12.16 15.75
CA PRO A 42 2.18 -13.08 14.80
C PRO A 42 3.44 -13.75 15.35
N LYS A 43 3.51 -15.08 15.26
CA LYS A 43 4.73 -15.84 15.59
C LYS A 43 5.79 -15.62 14.53
N GLY A 44 7.06 -15.74 14.93
CA GLY A 44 8.20 -15.63 13.99
C GLY A 44 8.45 -14.21 13.50
N GLN A 45 8.42 -13.22 14.41
CA GLN A 45 8.69 -11.82 14.07
C GLN A 45 10.05 -11.69 13.39
N SER A 46 10.03 -11.16 12.16
CA SER A 46 11.21 -10.87 11.36
C SER A 46 11.14 -9.42 10.89
N PRO A 47 12.27 -8.68 10.85
CA PRO A 47 12.29 -7.34 10.26
C PRO A 47 12.15 -7.38 8.73
N THR A 48 12.31 -8.54 8.08
CA THR A 48 12.33 -8.67 6.63
C THR A 48 11.10 -8.07 5.93
N PRO A 49 9.84 -8.33 6.35
CA PRO A 49 8.67 -7.73 5.70
C PRO A 49 8.65 -6.19 5.78
N PHE A 50 9.16 -5.61 6.86
CA PHE A 50 9.25 -4.15 7.02
C PHE A 50 10.27 -3.56 6.04
N ILE A 51 11.42 -4.20 5.86
CA ILE A 51 12.45 -3.77 4.91
C ILE A 51 11.93 -3.91 3.47
N LEU A 52 11.32 -5.06 3.14
CA LEU A 52 10.78 -5.30 1.80
C LEU A 52 9.65 -4.33 1.46
N SER A 53 8.75 -4.05 2.40
CA SER A 53 7.68 -3.07 2.19
C SER A 53 8.21 -1.65 2.01
N ALA A 54 9.24 -1.23 2.74
CA ALA A 54 9.86 0.08 2.55
C ALA A 54 10.47 0.22 1.15
N ILE A 55 11.21 -0.80 0.69
CA ILE A 55 11.76 -0.84 -0.68
C ILE A 55 10.63 -0.81 -1.72
N ALA A 56 9.59 -1.62 -1.53
CA ALA A 56 8.44 -1.66 -2.42
C ALA A 56 7.73 -0.31 -2.52
N MET A 57 7.56 0.42 -1.42
CA MET A 57 6.95 1.76 -1.43
C MET A 57 7.78 2.78 -2.22
N ILE A 58 9.11 2.71 -2.14
CA ILE A 58 9.99 3.57 -2.96
C ILE A 58 9.80 3.26 -4.45
N LEU A 59 9.74 1.98 -4.83
CA LEU A 59 9.54 1.57 -6.21
C LEU A 59 8.17 2.01 -6.75
N VAL A 60 7.10 1.80 -5.97
CA VAL A 60 5.74 2.25 -6.32
C VAL A 60 5.70 3.77 -6.47
N ALA A 61 6.23 4.52 -5.50
CA ALA A 61 6.28 5.98 -5.56
C ALA A 61 7.10 6.49 -6.75
N GLY A 62 8.23 5.85 -7.07
CA GLY A 62 9.07 6.19 -8.22
C GLY A 62 8.33 6.01 -9.55
N MET A 63 7.65 4.87 -9.74
CA MET A 63 6.88 4.64 -10.97
C MET A 63 5.65 5.55 -11.06
N MET A 64 4.99 5.80 -9.93
CA MET A 64 3.87 6.75 -9.89
C MET A 64 4.31 8.18 -10.21
N ARG A 65 5.50 8.60 -9.77
CA ARG A 65 6.09 9.88 -10.20
C ARG A 65 6.19 9.88 -11.72
N HIS A 66 6.83 8.88 -12.31
CA HIS A 66 7.01 8.83 -13.77
C HIS A 66 5.67 8.99 -14.51
N ILE A 67 4.64 8.24 -14.11
CA ILE A 67 3.28 8.35 -14.69
C ILE A 67 2.70 9.76 -14.54
N ILE A 68 2.75 10.34 -13.34
CA ILE A 68 2.24 11.69 -13.06
C ILE A 68 2.98 12.76 -13.87
N SER A 69 4.29 12.59 -14.07
CA SER A 69 5.12 13.50 -14.87
C SER A 69 4.75 13.47 -16.34
N GLU A 70 4.69 12.26 -16.92
CA GLU A 70 4.39 12.06 -18.35
C GLU A 70 2.95 12.47 -18.69
N ALA A 71 2.03 12.33 -17.74
CA ALA A 71 0.64 12.76 -17.90
C ALA A 71 0.41 14.25 -17.61
N GLU A 72 1.47 15.03 -17.35
CA GLU A 72 1.42 16.46 -17.02
C GLU A 72 0.42 16.77 -15.89
N ILE A 73 0.42 15.93 -14.86
CA ILE A 73 -0.50 16.05 -13.73
C ILE A 73 0.06 17.03 -12.71
N ASP A 74 -0.65 18.13 -12.53
CA ASP A 74 -0.20 19.33 -11.82
C ASP A 74 -1.12 19.77 -10.67
N THR A 75 -2.18 19.00 -10.37
CA THR A 75 -3.14 19.35 -9.32
C THR A 75 -3.30 18.23 -8.31
N LEU A 76 -3.50 18.60 -7.04
CA LEU A 76 -3.71 17.66 -5.92
C LEU A 76 -4.79 16.63 -6.21
N LEU A 77 -5.96 17.08 -6.72
CA LEU A 77 -7.08 16.19 -7.01
C LEU A 77 -6.74 15.18 -8.10
N LYS A 78 -6.08 15.60 -9.19
CA LYS A 78 -5.65 14.68 -10.25
C LYS A 78 -4.62 13.67 -9.75
N GLY A 79 -3.64 14.09 -8.93
CA GLY A 79 -2.66 13.19 -8.32
C GLY A 79 -3.33 12.13 -7.44
N MET A 80 -4.26 12.54 -6.59
CA MET A 80 -5.09 11.63 -5.79
C MET A 80 -5.91 10.66 -6.66
N MET A 81 -6.55 11.15 -7.72
CA MET A 81 -7.35 10.32 -8.63
C MET A 81 -6.49 9.27 -9.35
N VAL A 82 -5.28 9.63 -9.78
CA VAL A 82 -4.35 8.65 -10.37
C VAL A 82 -3.93 7.61 -9.34
N GLY A 83 -3.53 8.03 -8.15
CA GLY A 83 -3.16 7.10 -7.08
C GLY A 83 -4.31 6.16 -6.71
N PHE A 84 -5.52 6.72 -6.54
CA PHE A 84 -6.73 5.94 -6.30
C PHE A 84 -7.00 4.94 -7.43
N GLY A 85 -6.89 5.38 -8.68
CA GLY A 85 -7.11 4.54 -9.85
C GLY A 85 -6.11 3.39 -9.95
N ILE A 86 -4.83 3.64 -9.70
CA ILE A 86 -3.78 2.61 -9.68
C ILE A 86 -4.08 1.59 -8.56
N GLY A 87 -4.34 2.07 -7.35
CA GLY A 87 -4.60 1.17 -6.23
C GLY A 87 -5.90 0.36 -6.41
N LEU A 88 -6.98 0.99 -6.89
CA LEU A 88 -8.30 0.36 -7.01
C LEU A 88 -8.43 -0.53 -8.24
N PHE A 89 -7.96 -0.07 -9.40
CA PHE A 89 -8.21 -0.74 -10.68
C PHE A 89 -7.00 -1.52 -11.21
N MET A 90 -5.81 -1.32 -10.66
CA MET A 90 -4.64 -2.12 -11.02
C MET A 90 -4.25 -3.07 -9.89
N ILE A 91 -3.91 -2.54 -8.71
CA ILE A 91 -3.30 -3.37 -7.64
C ILE A 91 -4.34 -4.26 -6.95
N SER A 92 -5.49 -3.72 -6.56
CA SER A 92 -6.52 -4.47 -5.84
C SER A 92 -7.05 -5.71 -6.61
N PRO A 93 -7.26 -5.67 -7.95
CA PRO A 93 -7.63 -6.86 -8.71
C PRO A 93 -6.55 -7.95 -8.69
N TRP A 94 -5.26 -7.58 -8.78
CA TRP A 94 -4.16 -8.56 -8.66
C TRP A 94 -4.13 -9.19 -7.26
N ILE A 95 -4.33 -8.40 -6.22
CA ILE A 95 -4.45 -8.91 -4.84
C ILE A 95 -5.65 -9.87 -4.74
N MET A 96 -6.81 -9.51 -5.28
CA MET A 96 -7.99 -10.35 -5.30
C MET A 96 -7.72 -11.69 -5.98
N ILE A 97 -7.08 -11.68 -7.15
CA ILE A 97 -6.73 -12.88 -7.90
C ILE A 97 -5.79 -13.78 -7.07
N ASN A 98 -4.72 -13.20 -6.53
CA ASN A 98 -3.73 -13.95 -5.75
C ASN A 98 -4.34 -14.56 -4.47
N ASN A 99 -5.20 -13.82 -3.79
CA ASN A 99 -5.91 -14.30 -2.61
C ASN A 99 -6.93 -15.38 -2.98
N ALA A 100 -7.68 -15.22 -4.07
CA ALA A 100 -8.67 -16.19 -4.52
C ALA A 100 -8.02 -17.54 -4.90
N TYR A 101 -6.94 -17.53 -5.68
CA TYR A 101 -6.19 -18.75 -6.00
C TYR A 101 -5.51 -19.36 -4.76
N GLY A 102 -5.10 -18.53 -3.81
CA GLY A 102 -4.59 -18.98 -2.51
C GLY A 102 -5.67 -19.46 -1.53
N MET A 103 -6.93 -19.56 -1.97
CA MET A 103 -8.09 -19.93 -1.15
C MET A 103 -8.21 -19.08 0.13
N ARG A 104 -7.75 -17.84 0.07
CA ARG A 104 -7.82 -16.89 1.18
C ARG A 104 -9.23 -16.28 1.25
N PRO A 105 -9.75 -15.98 2.45
CA PRO A 105 -11.05 -15.35 2.59
C PRO A 105 -11.07 -13.98 1.90
N PHE A 106 -12.19 -13.64 1.26
CA PHE A 106 -12.35 -12.36 0.54
C PHE A 106 -12.12 -11.13 1.44
N LYS A 107 -12.30 -11.29 2.75
CA LYS A 107 -11.96 -10.28 3.77
C LYS A 107 -10.49 -9.83 3.67
N LEU A 108 -9.56 -10.73 3.36
CA LEU A 108 -8.14 -10.40 3.18
C LEU A 108 -7.94 -9.49 1.96
N THR A 109 -8.64 -9.78 0.85
CA THR A 109 -8.65 -8.92 -0.34
C THR A 109 -9.13 -7.51 -0.04
N LEU A 110 -10.17 -7.35 0.79
CA LEU A 110 -10.66 -6.03 1.17
C LEU A 110 -9.65 -5.26 2.01
N ILE A 111 -8.96 -5.92 2.93
CA ILE A 111 -7.96 -5.29 3.81
C ILE A 111 -6.72 -4.88 3.00
N ASP A 112 -6.16 -5.81 2.24
CA ASP A 112 -4.91 -5.61 1.49
C ASP A 112 -5.14 -4.72 0.26
N GLY A 113 -6.29 -4.87 -0.40
CA GLY A 113 -6.72 -4.00 -1.49
C GLY A 113 -7.02 -2.59 -1.00
N GLY A 114 -7.68 -2.44 0.15
CA GLY A 114 -7.90 -1.13 0.77
C GLY A 114 -6.59 -0.41 1.07
N TYR A 115 -5.60 -1.12 1.61
CA TYR A 115 -4.25 -0.59 1.78
C TYR A 115 -3.64 -0.11 0.45
N ALA A 116 -3.74 -0.90 -0.62
CA ALA A 116 -3.23 -0.52 -1.93
C ALA A 116 -3.91 0.74 -2.48
N VAL A 117 -5.24 0.84 -2.35
CA VAL A 117 -6.02 2.03 -2.76
C VAL A 117 -5.53 3.28 -2.03
N PHE A 118 -5.62 3.28 -0.70
CA PHE A 118 -5.31 4.47 0.08
C PHE A 118 -3.82 4.80 0.08
N GLY A 119 -2.95 3.80 0.11
CA GLY A 119 -1.50 3.97 -0.01
C GLY A 119 -1.12 4.66 -1.31
N CYS A 120 -1.63 4.18 -2.45
CA CYS A 120 -1.40 4.84 -3.74
C CYS A 120 -2.04 6.23 -3.80
N THR A 121 -3.24 6.44 -3.26
CA THR A 121 -3.84 7.79 -3.18
C THR A 121 -2.96 8.77 -2.42
N ILE A 122 -2.37 8.35 -1.29
CA ILE A 122 -1.44 9.15 -0.50
C ILE A 122 -0.17 9.46 -1.31
N ILE A 123 0.41 8.47 -1.98
CA ILE A 123 1.58 8.70 -2.86
C ILE A 123 1.24 9.74 -3.92
N GLY A 124 0.10 9.55 -4.62
CA GLY A 124 -0.35 10.45 -5.66
C GLY A 124 -0.56 11.87 -5.17
N PHE A 125 -1.11 12.06 -3.96
CA PHE A 125 -1.24 13.36 -3.30
C PHE A 125 0.11 14.01 -2.99
N VAL A 126 1.01 13.26 -2.33
CA VAL A 126 2.30 13.80 -1.87
C VAL A 126 3.20 14.19 -3.04
N LEU A 127 3.18 13.42 -4.13
CA LEU A 127 4.00 13.70 -5.31
C LEU A 127 3.66 15.01 -6.04
N VAL A 128 2.45 15.53 -5.86
CA VAL A 128 1.98 16.79 -6.48
C VAL A 128 1.81 17.93 -5.47
N LEU A 129 2.28 17.74 -4.24
CA LEU A 129 2.12 18.70 -3.15
C LEU A 129 3.13 19.86 -3.23
N PHE A 130 4.31 19.65 -3.83
CA PHE A 130 5.43 20.60 -3.87
C PHE A 130 6.32 20.44 -5.11
#